data_AF-A0A6H2FKM3-F1
#
_entry.id   AF-A0A6H2FKM3-F1
#
_cell.length_a   1.000
_cell.length_b   1.000
_cell.length_c   1.000
_cell.angle_alpha   90.00
_cell.angle_beta   90.00
_cell.angle_gamma   90.00
#
_symmetry.space_group_name_H-M   'P 1'
#
loop_
_entity.id
_entity.type
_entity.pdbx_description
1 polymer ?
#
loop_
_entity_poly.entity_id
_entity_poly.type
_entity_poly.pdbx_seq_one_letter_code
_entity_poly.pdbx_strand_id
1 'polypeptide(L)'
;MIGREVFKNPKILINIDQYVYNYTSFLQNHLVKVKSMFPYIEKKLKKGNYLITIITLLLNIFYGINGSNKFKKFIFNKKNSIKINNIKILNKASSYIKIK
;
A
#
# COMPACT_ATOMS: atom_id res chain seq x y z
N MET A 1 -0.61 -0.01 22.95
CA MET A 1 -1.35 -0.46 21.75
C MET A 1 -1.54 0.74 20.83
N ILE A 2 -1.12 0.68 19.56
CA ILE A 2 -1.27 1.79 18.60
C ILE A 2 -2.36 1.41 17.59
N GLY A 3 -3.42 2.23 17.50
CA GLY A 3 -4.56 1.96 16.61
C GLY A 3 -4.62 2.94 15.44
N ARG A 4 -5.16 4.14 15.68
CA ARG A 4 -5.46 5.14 14.64
C ARG A 4 -4.23 5.60 13.86
N GLU A 5 -3.08 5.67 14.51
CA GLU A 5 -1.83 6.15 13.90
C GLU A 5 -1.32 5.18 12.82
N VAL A 6 -1.50 3.87 13.01
CA VAL A 6 -1.10 2.85 12.04
C VAL A 6 -1.87 2.99 10.73
N PHE A 7 -3.17 3.34 10.81
CA PHE A 7 -3.98 3.55 9.61
C PHE A 7 -3.59 4.81 8.85
N LYS A 8 -3.22 5.88 9.56
CA LYS A 8 -2.84 7.16 8.96
C LYS A 8 -1.42 7.14 8.41
N ASN A 9 -0.49 6.55 9.15
CA ASN A 9 0.93 6.49 8.81
C ASN A 9 1.48 5.07 9.04
N PRO A 10 1.19 4.13 8.14
CA PRO A 10 1.64 2.74 8.26
C PRO A 10 3.17 2.59 8.24
N LYS A 11 3.90 3.63 7.81
CA LYS A 11 5.36 3.65 7.83
C LYS A 11 5.96 3.57 9.24
N ILE A 12 5.21 3.96 10.26
CA ILE A 12 5.65 3.89 11.66
C ILE A 12 6.04 2.46 12.04
N LEU A 13 5.40 1.45 11.44
CA LEU A 13 5.66 0.04 11.73
C LEU A 13 6.91 -0.52 11.02
N ILE A 14 7.53 0.21 10.10
CA ILE A 14 8.64 -0.32 9.27
C ILE A 14 9.85 -0.69 10.14
N ASN A 15 10.20 0.16 11.10
CA ASN A 15 11.43 0.02 11.89
C ASN A 15 11.16 -0.57 13.28
N ILE A 16 9.91 -0.87 13.61
CA ILE A 16 9.53 -1.36 14.94
C ILE A 16 10.20 -2.71 15.25
N ASP A 17 10.36 -3.57 14.23
CA ASP A 17 11.03 -4.86 14.39
C ASP A 17 12.49 -4.68 14.85
N GLN A 18 13.17 -3.66 14.33
CA GLN A 18 14.53 -3.32 14.72
C GLN A 18 14.57 -2.67 16.10
N TYR A 19 13.69 -1.72 16.40
CA TYR A 19 13.73 -0.95 17.65
C TYR A 19 13.19 -1.70 18.87
N VAL A 20 12.26 -2.63 18.69
CA VAL A 20 11.55 -3.31 19.78
C VAL A 20 12.04 -4.74 19.98
N TYR A 21 12.37 -5.44 18.88
CA TYR A 21 12.70 -6.87 18.92
C TYR A 21 14.17 -7.16 18.58
N ASN A 22 15.02 -6.12 18.42
CA ASN A 22 16.40 -6.23 17.95
C ASN A 22 16.55 -7.07 16.67
N TYR A 23 15.49 -7.14 15.86
CA TYR A 23 15.47 -7.95 14.66
C TYR A 23 16.02 -7.13 13.49
N THR A 24 17.19 -7.50 13.00
CA THR A 24 17.81 -6.89 11.83
C THR A 24 17.18 -7.42 10.55
N SER A 25 15.93 -7.01 10.30
CA SER A 25 15.29 -7.23 9.00
C SER A 25 15.94 -6.30 7.97
N PHE A 26 16.41 -6.86 6.86
CA PHE A 26 16.80 -6.06 5.69
C PHE A 26 15.63 -5.12 5.33
N LEU A 27 15.88 -3.81 5.29
CA LEU A 27 14.88 -2.82 4.91
C LEU A 27 14.50 -3.03 3.44
N GLN A 28 13.58 -3.98 3.20
CA GLN A 28 13.03 -4.21 1.89
C GLN A 28 12.29 -2.96 1.45
N ASN A 29 12.59 -2.55 0.21
CA ASN A 29 11.92 -1.45 -0.47
C ASN A 29 10.39 -1.56 -0.30
N HIS A 30 9.74 -0.48 0.19
CA HIS A 30 8.30 -0.45 0.46
C HIS A 30 7.45 -0.93 -0.71
N LEU A 31 7.89 -0.67 -1.94
CA LEU A 31 7.20 -1.10 -3.14
C LEU A 31 7.25 -2.62 -3.32
N VAL A 32 8.35 -3.27 -2.93
CA VAL A 32 8.49 -4.74 -2.93
C VAL A 32 7.57 -5.37 -1.89
N LYS A 33 7.55 -4.84 -0.65
CA LYS A 33 6.61 -5.29 0.40
C LYS A 33 5.14 -5.09 -0.01
N VAL A 34 4.81 -3.96 -0.64
CA VAL A 34 3.44 -3.73 -1.13
C VAL A 34 3.07 -4.72 -2.24
N LYS A 35 4.01 -5.00 -3.17
CA LYS A 35 3.79 -6.00 -4.23
C LYS A 35 3.59 -7.40 -3.68
N SER A 36 4.31 -7.79 -2.62
CA SER A 36 4.12 -9.12 -2.00
C SER A 36 2.74 -9.26 -1.34
N MET A 37 2.06 -8.15 -1.02
CA MET A 37 0.68 -8.16 -0.52
C MET A 37 -0.38 -8.29 -1.63
N PHE A 38 -0.03 -8.19 -2.92
CA PHE A 38 -1.01 -8.25 -4.00
C PHE A 38 -1.86 -9.52 -4.04
N PRO A 39 -1.33 -10.74 -3.80
CA PRO A 39 -2.14 -11.96 -3.73
C PRO A 39 -3.17 -11.91 -2.59
N TYR A 40 -2.80 -11.33 -1.45
CA TYR A 40 -3.71 -11.15 -0.32
C TYR A 40 -4.81 -10.15 -0.64
N ILE A 41 -4.44 -9.01 -1.24
CA ILE A 41 -5.37 -7.98 -1.68
C ILE A 41 -6.37 -8.59 -2.68
N GLU A 42 -5.92 -9.39 -3.64
CA GLU A 42 -6.79 -10.06 -4.60
C GLU A 42 -7.82 -10.96 -3.92
N LYS A 43 -7.38 -11.83 -3.00
CA LYS A 43 -8.26 -12.70 -2.22
C LYS A 43 -9.30 -11.91 -1.42
N LYS A 44 -8.91 -10.76 -0.85
CA LYS A 44 -9.83 -9.88 -0.09
C LYS A 44 -10.79 -9.11 -0.99
N LEU A 45 -10.36 -8.73 -2.19
CA LEU A 45 -11.20 -8.06 -3.17
C LEU A 45 -12.29 -8.98 -3.71
N LYS A 46 -12.01 -10.27 -3.89
CA LYS A 46 -13.03 -11.29 -4.24
C LYS A 46 -14.15 -11.39 -3.20
N LYS A 47 -13.91 -10.96 -1.95
CA LYS A 47 -14.88 -10.95 -0.85
C LYS A 47 -15.70 -9.64 -0.74
N GLY A 48 -15.58 -8.72 -1.71
CA GLY A 48 -16.47 -7.57 -1.87
C GLY A 48 -16.25 -6.35 -0.95
N ASN A 49 -15.80 -6.55 0.29
CA ASN A 49 -15.97 -5.52 1.35
C ASN A 49 -14.71 -4.75 1.80
N TYR A 50 -13.55 -4.93 1.16
CA TYR A 50 -12.28 -4.37 1.68
C TYR A 50 -11.55 -3.38 0.77
N LEU A 51 -12.10 -3.09 -0.40
CA LEU A 51 -11.43 -2.33 -1.45
C LEU A 51 -11.04 -0.92 -1.01
N ILE A 52 -11.96 -0.20 -0.36
CA ILE A 52 -11.73 1.17 0.09
C ILE A 52 -10.65 1.20 1.18
N THR A 53 -10.73 0.30 2.16
CA THR A 53 -9.77 0.24 3.27
C THR A 53 -8.36 -0.10 2.76
N ILE A 54 -8.24 -1.07 1.85
CA ILE A 54 -6.97 -1.44 1.23
C ILE A 54 -6.40 -0.27 0.42
N ILE A 55 -7.22 0.40 -0.39
CA ILE A 55 -6.79 1.56 -1.17
C ILE A 55 -6.30 2.68 -0.26
N THR A 56 -7.04 3.00 0.80
CA THR A 56 -6.64 4.04 1.77
C THR A 56 -5.30 3.70 2.42
N LEU A 57 -5.09 2.45 2.83
CA LEU A 57 -3.82 2.01 3.39
C LEU A 57 -2.69 2.15 2.37
N LEU A 58 -2.88 1.70 1.13
CA LEU A 58 -1.89 1.82 0.05
C LEU A 58 -1.53 3.29 -0.25
N LEU A 59 -2.52 4.18 -0.27
CA LEU A 59 -2.29 5.61 -0.46
C LEU A 59 -1.43 6.19 0.67
N ASN A 60 -1.69 5.78 1.91
CA ASN A 60 -0.97 6.25 3.09
C ASN A 60 0.46 5.67 3.15
N ILE A 61 0.69 4.43 2.70
CA ILE A 61 2.04 3.85 2.58
C ILE A 61 2.92 4.67 1.65
N PHE A 62 2.38 5.16 0.53
CA PHE A 62 3.17 5.91 -0.44
C PHE A 62 3.15 7.42 -0.22
N TYR A 63 2.49 7.92 0.82
CA TYR A 63 2.43 9.35 1.12
C TYR A 63 3.83 9.97 1.25
N GLY A 64 4.05 11.13 0.63
CA GLY A 64 5.33 11.84 0.65
C GLY A 64 6.44 11.24 -0.25
N ILE A 65 6.18 10.17 -1.00
CA ILE A 65 7.14 9.58 -1.94
C ILE A 65 6.97 10.23 -3.33
N ASN A 66 8.06 10.36 -4.09
CA ASN A 66 8.00 10.88 -5.46
C ASN A 66 7.05 10.04 -6.34
N GLY A 67 6.08 10.70 -6.96
CA GLY A 67 5.04 10.05 -7.77
C GLY A 67 3.79 9.60 -7.02
N SER A 68 3.75 9.75 -5.69
CA SER A 68 2.57 9.46 -4.85
C SER A 68 1.32 10.23 -5.24
N ASN A 69 1.45 11.50 -5.64
CA ASN A 69 0.32 12.30 -6.13
C ASN A 69 -0.28 11.72 -7.43
N LYS A 70 0.57 11.26 -8.36
CA LYS A 70 0.13 10.61 -9.60
C LYS A 70 -0.55 9.28 -9.31
N PHE A 71 0.03 8.49 -8.40
CA PHE A 71 -0.56 7.25 -7.88
C PHE A 71 -1.96 7.50 -7.31
N LYS A 72 -2.10 8.49 -6.41
CA LYS A 72 -3.37 8.86 -5.79
C LYS A 72 -4.43 9.26 -6.81
N LYS A 73 -4.06 10.15 -7.75
CA LYS A 73 -4.97 10.63 -8.80
C LYS A 73 -5.43 9.48 -9.71
N PHE A 74 -4.52 8.58 -10.10
CA PHE A 74 -4.85 7.43 -10.94
C PHE A 74 -5.82 6.46 -10.25
N ILE A 75 -5.56 6.12 -8.98
CA ILE A 75 -6.43 5.24 -8.19
C ILE A 75 -7.80 5.88 -7.97
N PHE A 76 -7.86 7.17 -7.65
CA PHE A 76 -9.13 7.87 -7.44
C PHE A 76 -9.98 7.88 -8.71
N ASN A 77 -9.38 8.17 -9.88
CA ASN A 77 -10.07 8.16 -11.16
C ASN A 77 -10.57 6.76 -11.56
N LYS A 78 -9.92 5.69 -11.08
CA LYS A 78 -10.29 4.31 -11.39
C LYS A 78 -11.10 3.61 -10.29
N LYS A 79 -11.47 4.31 -9.21
CA LYS A 79 -12.13 3.73 -8.02
C LYS A 79 -13.32 2.82 -8.34
N ASN A 80 -14.17 3.20 -9.30
CA ASN A 80 -15.33 2.42 -9.72
C ASN A 80 -14.96 1.18 -10.56
N SER A 81 -13.85 1.24 -11.29
CA SER A 81 -13.34 0.15 -12.15
C SER A 81 -12.44 -0.85 -11.41
N ILE A 82 -12.04 -0.56 -10.16
CA ILE A 82 -11.26 -1.45 -9.28
C ILE A 82 -12.12 -2.62 -8.76
N LYS A 83 -13.32 -2.87 -9.29
CA LYS A 83 -14.02 -4.14 -9.05
C LYS A 83 -13.70 -5.21 -10.10
N ILE A 84 -13.30 -4.80 -11.31
CA ILE A 84 -13.28 -5.65 -12.51
C ILE A 84 -11.84 -6.02 -12.94
N ASN A 85 -10.83 -5.17 -12.69
CA ASN A 85 -9.45 -5.35 -13.18
C ASN A 85 -8.37 -4.95 -12.14
N ASN A 86 -8.49 -5.49 -10.93
CA ASN A 86 -7.95 -4.86 -9.72
C ASN A 86 -6.42 -4.88 -9.66
N ILE A 87 -5.79 -6.00 -10.00
CA ILE A 87 -4.32 -6.14 -10.01
C ILE A 87 -3.68 -5.32 -11.12
N LYS A 88 -4.29 -5.29 -12.32
CA LYS A 88 -3.75 -4.51 -13.46
C LYS A 88 -3.69 -3.03 -13.13
N ILE A 89 -4.74 -2.51 -12.48
CA ILE A 89 -4.80 -1.12 -12.03
C ILE A 89 -3.76 -0.86 -10.95
N LEU A 90 -3.61 -1.75 -9.96
CA LEU A 90 -2.61 -1.62 -8.90
C LEU A 90 -1.17 -1.67 -9.45
N ASN A 91 -0.85 -2.60 -10.35
CA ASN A 91 0.46 -2.69 -11.00
C ASN A 91 0.79 -1.41 -11.79
N LYS A 92 -0.18 -0.91 -12.58
CA LYS A 92 -0.02 0.33 -13.34
C LYS A 92 0.07 1.55 -12.43
N ALA A 93 -0.61 1.54 -11.29
CA ALA A 93 -0.46 2.59 -10.30
C ALA A 93 0.95 2.56 -9.71
N SER A 94 1.44 1.38 -9.32
CA SER A 94 2.76 1.20 -8.72
C SER A 94 3.91 1.65 -9.62
N SER A 95 3.78 1.63 -10.94
CA SER A 95 4.81 2.16 -11.85
C SER A 95 5.00 3.67 -11.77
N TYR A 96 4.03 4.42 -11.22
CA TYR A 96 4.18 5.86 -11.02
C TYR A 96 5.06 6.21 -9.82
N ILE A 97 5.25 5.27 -8.90
CA ILE A 97 6.04 5.48 -7.69
C ILE A 97 7.51 5.31 -8.07
N LYS A 98 8.26 6.40 -7.96
CA LYS A 98 9.70 6.39 -8.20
C LYS A 98 10.39 6.41 -6.86
N ILE A 99 11.08 5.32 -6.55
CA ILE A 99 11.90 5.19 -5.35
C ILE A 99 13.33 5.41 -5.82
N LYS A 100 13.98 6.46 -5.29
CA LYS A 100 15.41 6.69 -5.47
C LYS A 100 16.18 5.66 -4.66
#